data_AF-W3WYZ1-F1
#
_entry.id   AF-W3WYZ1-F1
#
_cell.length_a   1.000
_cell.length_b   1.000
_cell.length_c   1.000
_cell.angle_alpha   90.00
_cell.angle_beta   90.00
_cell.angle_gamma   90.00
#
_symmetry.space_group_name_H-M   'P 1'
#
loop_
_entity.id
_entity.type
_entity.pdbx_description
1 polymer ?
#
loop_
_entity_poly.entity_id
_entity_poly.type
_entity_poly.pdbx_seq_one_letter_code
_entity_poly.pdbx_strand_id
1 'polypeptide(L)'
;MSVATSARCLLSRRFAAAVKPSAAASAPQCYAASFHSSARLEKRRKPRFASINAVDMGLIEDSAAPSDFKTRHAANEAAHEKFAKEQFTPYTPEELEILKKHYSPEQMEALEAGEASIDPTDLSIQGRIRRDPYRLPYLDDFSRLVPTIDRQPKKAVQPAQNPRWLTDEEHMLELFQSQDEHLKPLLARLKFTEEEWAAKSPASKQYHLSKVKEAIKKQRELEAVPEVVRAHEHMAERSMLNDGNKPSNSAIAPGIGKNIPGISGVYSNPIDPEDQGLDDDGTWQDLKKQTGMTVRQMIDLTTKILVTRFVHNQTRLGKVRSIWVLAIAGNKNGRLGLGVAKSVENGVAVQKAKLLAIRNMQPIRRYEDRTIHGEVEAKVGATIVKLQARPPGFGLRVPARLFEMFRACGIHDIAGTMPRSRNPMNSVKATFQALMNQKDPNEIAIGRGKKLVDVRKVYYGGNVL
;
A
#
# COMPACT_ATOMS: atom_id res chain seq x y z
N MET A 1 5.27 42.06 5.15
CA MET A 1 5.10 43.22 6.04
C MET A 1 4.89 44.44 5.15
N SER A 2 3.74 44.58 4.49
CA SER A 2 2.49 45.15 5.01
C SER A 2 2.71 46.50 5.70
N VAL A 3 2.44 47.59 4.98
CA VAL A 3 1.79 48.76 5.58
C VAL A 3 0.74 49.26 4.60
N ALA A 4 -0.49 49.27 5.09
CA ALA A 4 -1.71 49.68 4.45
C ALA A 4 -1.75 51.20 4.17
N THR A 5 -2.53 51.60 3.16
CA THR A 5 -3.03 52.97 3.02
C THR A 5 -4.55 52.94 3.02
N SER A 6 -5.12 53.69 3.97
CA SER A 6 -6.55 53.98 4.05
C SER A 6 -6.81 55.44 3.71
N ALA A 7 -7.84 55.65 2.89
CA ALA A 7 -8.80 56.75 2.90
C ALA A 7 -8.26 58.20 2.78
N ARG A 8 -8.71 58.91 1.75
CA ARG A 8 -9.88 59.82 1.84
C ARG A 8 -10.09 60.56 0.53
N CYS A 9 -11.37 60.67 0.19
CA CYS A 9 -11.94 61.37 -0.94
C CYS A 9 -11.79 62.90 -0.76
N LEU A 10 -11.34 63.61 -1.79
CA LEU A 10 -11.43 65.07 -1.89
C LEU A 10 -12.26 65.44 -3.12
N LEU A 11 -13.44 65.98 -2.82
CA LEU A 11 -14.37 66.54 -3.77
C LEU A 11 -13.84 67.84 -4.40
N SER A 12 -14.11 67.94 -5.70
CA SER A 12 -14.67 69.11 -6.40
C SER A 12 -13.74 70.09 -7.13
N ARG A 13 -14.34 70.61 -8.21
CA ARG A 13 -14.06 71.80 -9.07
C ARG A 13 -13.49 71.43 -10.46
N ARG A 14 -14.06 71.82 -11.60
CA ARG A 14 -14.97 72.93 -12.02
C ARG A 14 -15.75 72.56 -13.32
N PHE A 15 -17.03 72.97 -13.48
CA PHE A 15 -17.57 74.05 -14.38
C PHE A 15 -17.08 74.02 -15.85
N ALA A 16 -17.85 74.23 -16.92
CA ALA A 16 -19.24 74.68 -17.14
C ALA A 16 -19.62 74.57 -18.64
N ALA A 17 -20.90 74.90 -18.93
CA ALA A 17 -21.54 75.35 -20.18
C ALA A 17 -22.39 74.29 -20.91
N ALA A 18 -23.61 74.56 -21.38
CA ALA A 18 -24.59 75.65 -21.23
C ALA A 18 -25.92 75.15 -21.88
N VAL A 19 -27.08 75.66 -21.45
CA VAL A 19 -28.24 76.15 -22.27
C VAL A 19 -29.53 76.20 -21.41
N LYS A 20 -30.38 77.18 -21.73
CA LYS A 20 -31.32 77.98 -20.91
C LYS A 20 -32.70 77.34 -20.58
N PRO A 21 -33.50 77.96 -19.66
CA PRO A 21 -34.77 77.45 -19.12
C PRO A 21 -36.04 78.23 -19.55
N SER A 22 -37.22 77.59 -19.47
CA SER A 22 -38.49 78.10 -18.88
C SER A 22 -39.58 77.02 -19.09
N ALA A 23 -40.31 76.46 -18.10
CA ALA A 23 -41.11 76.92 -16.97
C ALA A 23 -42.62 76.93 -17.29
N ALA A 24 -43.38 76.03 -16.65
CA ALA A 24 -44.68 76.30 -16.04
C ALA A 24 -45.10 75.09 -15.15
N ALA A 25 -45.27 75.35 -13.85
CA ALA A 25 -45.72 74.38 -12.86
C ALA A 25 -47.26 74.34 -12.78
N SER A 26 -47.84 73.18 -12.42
CA SER A 26 -49.12 73.14 -11.70
C SER A 26 -49.20 71.94 -10.75
N ALA A 27 -49.45 72.29 -9.48
CA ALA A 27 -49.91 71.59 -8.26
C ALA A 27 -49.50 70.12 -7.93
N PRO A 28 -49.16 69.84 -6.65
CA PRO A 28 -48.82 68.50 -6.18
C PRO A 28 -50.07 67.70 -5.83
N GLN A 29 -50.20 66.47 -6.35
CA GLN A 29 -51.04 65.45 -5.73
C GLN A 29 -50.18 64.62 -4.79
N CYS A 30 -50.50 64.72 -3.50
CA CYS A 30 -49.89 63.99 -2.42
C CYS A 30 -50.08 62.48 -2.63
N TYR A 31 -49.05 61.80 -3.14
CA TYR A 31 -48.94 60.37 -2.93
C TYR A 31 -48.43 60.15 -1.51
N ALA A 32 -49.27 59.57 -0.65
CA ALA A 32 -48.82 58.93 0.57
C ALA A 32 -47.77 57.89 0.17
N ALA A 33 -46.49 58.25 0.32
CA ALA A 33 -45.37 57.39 -0.01
C ALA A 33 -45.35 56.22 0.97
N SER A 34 -45.62 55.03 0.46
CA SER A 34 -45.35 53.79 1.18
C SER A 34 -43.85 53.72 1.51
N PHE A 35 -43.50 53.55 2.78
CA PHE A 35 -42.13 53.45 3.32
C PHE A 35 -41.39 52.14 2.95
N HIS A 36 -41.69 51.56 1.80
CA HIS A 36 -40.95 50.42 1.26
C HIS A 36 -40.43 50.74 -0.14
N SER A 37 -39.13 50.49 -0.35
CA SER A 37 -38.37 50.78 -1.57
C SER A 37 -38.67 49.81 -2.74
N SER A 38 -39.73 49.02 -2.66
CA SER A 38 -40.14 48.12 -3.73
C SER A 38 -41.24 48.76 -4.58
N ALA A 39 -41.02 48.79 -5.90
CA ALA A 39 -42.01 49.24 -6.87
C ALA A 39 -43.28 48.38 -6.79
N ARG A 40 -44.46 49.02 -6.89
CA ARG A 40 -45.74 48.29 -7.04
C ARG A 40 -45.69 47.44 -8.32
N LEU A 41 -45.91 46.14 -8.15
CA LEU A 41 -45.96 45.16 -9.23
C LEU A 41 -47.30 45.28 -9.99
N GLU A 42 -47.29 45.97 -11.12
CA GLU A 42 -48.36 45.85 -12.12
C GLU A 42 -47.98 44.76 -13.14
N LYS A 43 -48.89 43.79 -13.30
CA LYS A 43 -48.92 42.62 -14.21
C LYS A 43 -48.44 41.29 -13.60
N ARG A 44 -49.29 40.25 -13.79
CA ARG A 44 -49.01 38.85 -13.52
C ARG A 44 -47.66 38.48 -14.14
N ARG A 45 -46.69 38.13 -13.30
CA ARG A 45 -45.40 37.61 -13.76
C ARG A 45 -45.69 36.35 -14.58
N LYS A 46 -45.18 36.28 -15.81
CA LYS A 46 -45.13 34.99 -16.54
C LYS A 46 -44.39 33.99 -15.63
N PRO A 47 -44.84 32.73 -15.57
CA PRO A 47 -44.16 31.72 -14.77
C PRO A 47 -42.69 31.65 -15.20
N ARG A 48 -41.81 31.40 -14.23
CA ARG A 48 -40.36 31.35 -14.45
C ARG A 48 -39.98 30.24 -15.44
N PHE A 49 -40.79 29.17 -15.47
CA PHE A 49 -40.63 28.02 -16.37
C PHE A 49 -41.63 28.10 -17.52
N ALA A 50 -41.26 27.51 -18.66
CA ALA A 50 -42.20 27.37 -19.76
C ALA A 50 -43.41 26.54 -19.31
N SER A 51 -44.62 27.01 -19.60
CA SER A 51 -45.84 26.26 -19.32
C SER A 51 -45.86 25.01 -20.21
N ILE A 52 -45.62 23.85 -19.62
CA ILE A 52 -45.81 22.56 -20.27
C ILE A 52 -47.32 22.28 -20.25
N ASN A 53 -47.93 21.96 -21.39
CA ASN A 53 -49.35 21.64 -21.37
C ASN A 53 -49.51 20.20 -20.88
N ALA A 54 -50.58 19.95 -20.12
CA ALA A 54 -50.90 18.61 -19.65
C ALA A 54 -51.11 17.63 -20.82
N VAL A 55 -51.53 18.15 -21.98
CA VAL A 55 -51.62 17.45 -23.27
C VAL A 55 -50.26 16.93 -23.74
N ASP A 56 -49.21 17.76 -23.71
CA ASP A 56 -47.86 17.39 -24.16
C ASP A 56 -47.25 16.28 -23.28
N MET A 57 -47.69 16.22 -22.02
CA MET A 57 -47.31 15.20 -21.04
C MET A 57 -48.24 13.98 -21.05
N GLY A 58 -49.28 13.96 -21.91
CA GLY A 58 -50.25 12.87 -22.02
C GLY A 58 -51.21 12.75 -20.83
N LEU A 59 -51.34 13.79 -20.01
CA LEU A 59 -52.22 13.82 -18.83
C LEU A 59 -53.69 14.15 -19.19
N ILE A 60 -53.93 14.75 -20.37
CA ILE A 60 -55.25 15.09 -20.91
C ILE A 60 -55.29 14.65 -22.39
N GLU A 61 -56.42 14.08 -22.84
CA GLU A 61 -56.65 13.77 -24.25
C GLU A 61 -56.85 15.05 -25.10
N ASP A 62 -56.29 15.09 -26.31
CA ASP A 62 -56.34 16.25 -27.23
C ASP A 62 -57.76 16.79 -27.47
N SER A 63 -58.75 15.89 -27.53
CA SER A 63 -60.16 16.24 -27.76
C SER A 63 -60.84 16.93 -26.58
N ALA A 64 -60.30 16.80 -25.37
CA ALA A 64 -60.85 17.37 -24.14
C ALA A 64 -60.21 18.73 -23.77
N ALA A 65 -59.23 19.21 -24.55
CA ALA A 65 -58.52 20.46 -24.28
C ALA A 65 -59.40 21.70 -24.56
N PRO A 66 -59.67 22.57 -23.56
CA PRO A 66 -60.44 23.78 -23.77
C PRO A 66 -59.73 24.77 -24.72
N SER A 67 -60.47 25.38 -25.65
CA SER A 67 -59.91 26.36 -26.61
C SER A 67 -59.57 27.71 -25.97
N ASP A 68 -60.30 28.10 -24.91
CA ASP A 68 -60.09 29.36 -24.20
C ASP A 68 -58.93 29.24 -23.18
N PHE A 69 -58.04 30.23 -23.19
CA PHE A 69 -56.76 30.21 -22.47
C PHE A 69 -56.93 30.08 -20.95
N LYS A 70 -57.92 30.78 -20.39
CA LYS A 70 -58.17 30.79 -18.95
C LYS A 70 -58.72 29.45 -18.46
N THR A 71 -59.63 28.84 -19.21
CA THR A 71 -60.16 27.50 -18.95
C THR A 71 -59.11 26.41 -19.18
N ARG A 72 -58.22 26.57 -20.17
CA ARG A 72 -57.14 25.63 -20.45
C ARG A 72 -56.07 25.62 -19.36
N HIS A 73 -55.73 26.79 -18.82
CA HIS A 73 -54.81 26.90 -17.68
C HIS A 73 -55.35 26.16 -16.45
N ALA A 74 -56.62 26.42 -16.10
CA ALA A 74 -57.27 25.75 -14.98
C ALA A 74 -57.39 24.23 -15.19
N ALA A 75 -57.67 23.78 -16.43
CA ALA A 75 -57.70 22.35 -16.77
C ALA A 75 -56.31 21.70 -16.68
N ASN A 76 -55.25 22.38 -17.12
CA ASN A 76 -53.87 21.92 -16.98
C ASN A 76 -53.46 21.82 -15.50
N GLU A 77 -53.73 22.84 -14.69
CA GLU A 77 -53.46 22.82 -13.24
C GLU A 77 -54.19 21.66 -12.55
N ALA A 78 -55.47 21.46 -12.85
CA ALA A 78 -56.24 20.34 -12.30
C ALA A 78 -55.69 18.97 -12.72
N ALA A 79 -55.17 18.83 -13.94
CA ALA A 79 -54.53 17.60 -14.41
C ALA A 79 -53.18 17.35 -13.72
N HIS A 80 -52.38 18.40 -13.52
CA HIS A 80 -51.14 18.32 -12.74
C HIS A 80 -51.41 17.96 -11.28
N GLU A 81 -52.43 18.54 -10.65
CA GLU A 81 -52.85 18.19 -9.29
C GLU A 81 -53.33 16.74 -9.18
N LYS A 82 -54.09 16.26 -10.18
CA LYS A 82 -54.54 14.88 -10.22
C LYS A 82 -53.37 13.91 -10.35
N PHE A 83 -52.45 14.17 -11.29
CA PHE A 83 -51.25 13.37 -11.45
C PHE A 83 -50.36 13.39 -10.19
N ALA A 84 -50.22 14.56 -9.57
CA ALA A 84 -49.47 14.73 -8.33
C ALA A 84 -50.07 13.87 -7.19
N LYS A 85 -51.40 13.87 -7.02
CA LYS A 85 -52.09 13.05 -6.02
C LYS A 85 -51.95 11.54 -6.29
N GLU A 86 -51.90 11.13 -7.54
CA GLU A 86 -51.78 9.71 -7.93
C GLU A 86 -50.34 9.18 -7.80
N GLN A 87 -49.33 9.98 -8.17
CA GLN A 87 -47.93 9.53 -8.22
C GLN A 87 -47.11 9.88 -6.99
N PHE A 88 -47.45 10.99 -6.30
CA PHE A 88 -46.73 11.50 -5.14
C PHE A 88 -47.66 11.57 -3.93
N THR A 89 -48.10 10.41 -3.46
CA THR A 89 -48.97 10.31 -2.28
C THR A 89 -48.19 10.68 -1.01
N PRO A 90 -48.78 11.50 -0.12
CA PRO A 90 -48.17 11.80 1.18
C PRO A 90 -48.14 10.55 2.06
N TYR A 91 -47.25 10.51 3.05
CA TYR A 91 -47.20 9.39 3.98
C TYR A 91 -48.51 9.22 4.75
N THR A 92 -48.89 7.96 4.95
CA THR A 92 -49.98 7.56 5.83
C THR A 92 -49.55 7.65 7.30
N PRO A 93 -50.49 7.82 8.24
CA PRO A 93 -50.16 7.84 9.67
C PRO A 93 -49.46 6.55 10.13
N GLU A 94 -49.79 5.42 9.53
CA GLU A 94 -49.15 4.12 9.82
C GLU A 94 -47.68 4.09 9.34
N GLU A 95 -47.40 4.62 8.14
CA GLU A 95 -46.03 4.74 7.62
C GLU A 95 -45.18 5.68 8.48
N LEU A 96 -45.76 6.80 8.95
CA LEU A 96 -45.09 7.71 9.87
C LEU A 96 -44.75 7.02 11.20
N GLU A 97 -45.62 6.15 11.73
CA GLU A 97 -45.32 5.35 12.92
C GLU A 97 -44.20 4.33 12.68
N ILE A 98 -44.10 3.76 11.48
CA ILE A 98 -43.00 2.88 11.10
C ILE A 98 -41.68 3.67 11.02
N LEU A 99 -41.68 4.83 10.37
CA LEU A 99 -40.50 5.69 10.25
C LEU A 99 -39.98 6.13 11.62
N LYS A 100 -40.88 6.46 12.57
CA LYS A 100 -40.53 6.79 13.96
C LYS A 100 -39.81 5.68 14.72
N LYS A 101 -39.96 4.42 14.29
CA LYS A 101 -39.20 3.29 14.88
C LYS A 101 -37.76 3.21 14.36
N HIS A 102 -37.50 3.77 13.18
CA HIS A 102 -36.20 3.68 12.50
C HIS A 102 -35.33 4.93 12.65
N TYR A 103 -35.95 6.11 12.67
CA TYR A 103 -35.26 7.41 12.69
C TYR A 103 -35.29 8.10 14.05
N SER A 104 -34.31 8.96 14.30
CA SER A 104 -34.28 9.77 15.53
C SER A 104 -35.37 10.86 15.51
N PRO A 105 -35.77 11.41 16.67
CA PRO A 105 -36.74 12.51 16.72
C PRO A 105 -36.30 13.73 15.89
N GLU A 106 -35.01 14.07 15.94
CA GLU A 106 -34.42 15.18 15.16
C GLU A 106 -34.49 14.92 13.64
N GLN A 107 -34.30 13.66 13.23
CA GLN A 107 -34.42 13.26 11.82
C GLN A 107 -35.88 13.26 11.36
N MET A 108 -36.82 12.85 12.22
CA MET A 108 -38.25 12.88 11.92
C MET A 108 -38.76 14.31 11.74
N GLU A 109 -38.31 15.26 12.56
CA GLU A 109 -38.64 16.69 12.40
C GLU A 109 -38.19 17.22 11.03
N ALA A 110 -36.99 16.82 10.57
CA ALA A 110 -36.49 17.19 9.27
C ALA A 110 -37.30 16.56 8.12
N LEU A 111 -37.77 15.33 8.28
CA LEU A 111 -38.65 14.65 7.30
C LEU A 111 -40.00 15.35 7.18
N GLU A 112 -40.65 15.63 8.31
CA GLU A 112 -41.94 16.33 8.35
C GLU A 112 -41.84 17.74 7.75
N ALA A 113 -40.77 18.47 8.07
CA ALA A 113 -40.48 19.77 7.45
C ALA A 113 -40.22 19.66 5.93
N GLY A 114 -39.53 18.59 5.50
CA GLY A 114 -39.26 18.30 4.10
C GLY A 114 -40.55 18.09 3.29
N GLU A 115 -41.43 17.22 3.76
CA GLU A 115 -42.74 16.97 3.13
C GLU A 115 -43.62 18.22 3.09
N ALA A 116 -43.66 19.00 4.19
CA ALA A 116 -44.43 20.23 4.23
C ALA A 116 -43.88 21.31 3.27
N SER A 117 -42.58 21.27 2.95
CA SER A 117 -41.92 22.27 2.11
C SER A 117 -41.95 21.95 0.61
N ILE A 118 -42.03 20.68 0.22
CA ILE A 118 -41.96 20.23 -1.18
C ILE A 118 -43.37 19.89 -1.68
N ASP A 119 -43.94 20.76 -2.50
CA ASP A 119 -45.26 20.53 -3.10
C ASP A 119 -45.19 19.48 -4.24
N PRO A 120 -46.01 18.41 -4.23
CA PRO A 120 -46.03 17.41 -5.29
C PRO A 120 -46.48 17.96 -6.65
N THR A 121 -47.26 19.05 -6.66
CA THR A 121 -47.67 19.71 -7.91
C THR A 121 -46.48 20.32 -8.64
N ASP A 122 -45.52 20.91 -7.90
CA ASP A 122 -44.27 21.44 -8.45
C ASP A 122 -43.42 20.33 -9.08
N LEU A 123 -43.37 19.14 -8.46
CA LEU A 123 -42.67 17.98 -9.02
C LEU A 123 -43.29 17.54 -10.35
N SER A 124 -44.61 17.65 -10.52
CA SER A 124 -45.29 17.32 -11.77
C SER A 124 -45.01 18.31 -12.90
N ILE A 125 -44.86 19.60 -12.58
CA ILE A 125 -44.70 20.69 -13.56
C ILE A 125 -43.25 20.78 -14.04
N GLN A 126 -42.29 20.63 -13.12
CA GLN A 126 -40.87 20.90 -13.40
C GLN A 126 -39.89 19.82 -12.91
N GLY A 127 -40.36 18.77 -12.23
CA GLY A 127 -39.52 17.68 -11.76
C GLY A 127 -38.79 16.97 -12.90
N ARG A 128 -37.49 16.73 -12.71
CA ARG A 128 -36.63 16.05 -13.70
C ARG A 128 -35.64 15.13 -13.01
N ILE A 129 -35.31 14.03 -13.67
CA ILE A 129 -34.28 13.11 -13.17
C ILE A 129 -32.90 13.76 -13.30
N ARG A 130 -32.16 13.76 -12.18
CA ARG A 130 -30.82 14.31 -12.08
C ARG A 130 -29.80 13.45 -12.87
N ARG A 131 -29.10 14.07 -13.83
CA ARG A 131 -28.12 13.42 -14.74
C ARG A 131 -26.74 14.09 -14.78
N ASP A 132 -26.50 15.08 -13.92
CA ASP A 132 -25.20 15.76 -13.81
C ASP A 132 -24.16 14.84 -13.14
N PRO A 133 -22.86 15.10 -13.36
CA PRO A 133 -21.78 14.29 -12.80
C PRO A 133 -21.68 14.34 -11.26
N TYR A 134 -22.34 15.31 -10.61
CA TYR A 134 -22.32 15.45 -9.15
C TYR A 134 -23.48 14.72 -8.45
N ARG A 135 -24.31 13.99 -9.18
CA ARG A 135 -25.30 13.10 -8.57
C ARG A 135 -24.60 11.95 -7.85
N LEU A 136 -25.17 11.51 -6.74
CA LEU A 136 -24.69 10.33 -6.04
C LEU A 136 -24.95 9.08 -6.91
N PRO A 137 -23.96 8.19 -7.08
CA PRO A 137 -24.12 6.99 -7.91
C PRO A 137 -24.84 5.84 -7.18
N TYR A 138 -25.13 6.01 -5.89
CA TYR A 138 -25.86 5.08 -5.04
C TYR A 138 -26.97 5.83 -4.30
N LEU A 139 -27.94 5.07 -3.78
CA LEU A 139 -28.99 5.57 -2.90
C LEU A 139 -28.59 5.27 -1.45
N ASP A 140 -28.69 6.28 -0.60
CA ASP A 140 -28.43 6.17 0.84
C ASP A 140 -29.30 7.21 1.56
N ASP A 141 -29.64 6.94 2.82
CA ASP A 141 -30.43 7.83 3.66
C ASP A 141 -29.56 8.83 4.45
N PHE A 142 -28.23 8.62 4.45
CA PHE A 142 -27.23 9.47 5.12
C PHE A 142 -27.53 9.71 6.61
N SER A 143 -28.28 8.80 7.24
CA SER A 143 -28.72 8.92 8.63
C SER A 143 -27.61 8.63 9.64
N ARG A 144 -26.60 7.85 9.23
CA ARG A 144 -25.46 7.42 10.05
C ARG A 144 -24.14 7.71 9.34
N LEU A 145 -23.12 8.02 10.13
CA LEU A 145 -21.76 8.23 9.60
C LEU A 145 -21.09 6.88 9.31
N VAL A 146 -20.62 6.72 8.07
CA VAL A 146 -19.86 5.56 7.61
C VAL A 146 -18.36 5.83 7.78
N PRO A 147 -17.62 5.02 8.57
CA PRO A 147 -16.24 5.32 8.94
C PRO A 147 -15.26 5.57 7.80
N THR A 148 -15.43 4.97 6.62
CA THR A 148 -14.49 5.08 5.49
C THR A 148 -14.86 6.15 4.47
N ILE A 149 -16.16 6.38 4.27
CA ILE A 149 -16.70 7.26 3.22
C ILE A 149 -16.87 8.68 3.77
N ASP A 150 -17.33 8.78 5.01
CA ASP A 150 -17.60 10.06 5.66
C ASP A 150 -16.39 10.64 6.37
N ARG A 151 -16.47 11.93 6.65
CA ARG A 151 -15.47 12.62 7.46
C ARG A 151 -15.59 12.20 8.92
N GLN A 152 -14.45 12.04 9.58
CA GLN A 152 -14.44 11.70 11.00
C GLN A 152 -15.17 12.76 11.84
N PRO A 153 -16.06 12.33 12.76
CA PRO A 153 -16.76 13.26 13.64
C PRO A 153 -15.78 13.91 14.60
N LYS A 154 -15.93 15.22 14.78
CA LYS A 154 -15.14 16.00 15.74
C LYS A 154 -15.97 16.25 17.00
N LYS A 155 -15.55 15.73 18.14
CA LYS A 155 -16.11 16.05 19.45
C LYS A 155 -15.72 17.48 19.83
N ALA A 156 -16.63 18.31 20.32
CA ALA A 156 -16.33 19.70 20.70
C ALA A 156 -15.54 19.83 22.03
N VAL A 157 -14.62 18.91 22.32
CA VAL A 157 -13.76 18.97 23.51
C VAL A 157 -12.53 19.80 23.16
N GLN A 158 -12.38 20.94 23.83
CA GLN A 158 -11.17 21.76 23.69
C GLN A 158 -10.01 21.06 24.43
N PRO A 159 -8.80 21.04 23.83
CA PRO A 159 -7.64 20.49 24.51
C PRO A 159 -7.35 21.28 25.80
N ALA A 160 -6.66 20.63 26.76
CA ALA A 160 -6.21 21.30 27.96
C ALA A 160 -5.33 22.52 27.60
N GLN A 161 -5.44 23.60 28.38
CA GLN A 161 -4.77 24.86 28.08
C GLN A 161 -3.24 24.78 28.20
N ASN A 162 -2.74 24.00 29.17
CA ASN A 162 -1.32 23.79 29.43
C ASN A 162 -0.97 22.28 29.42
N PRO A 163 -1.00 21.63 28.25
CA PRO A 163 -0.72 20.20 28.16
C PRO A 163 0.78 19.98 28.29
N ARG A 164 1.19 19.07 29.19
CA ARG A 164 2.57 18.59 29.32
C ARG A 164 2.58 17.08 29.34
N TRP A 165 3.69 16.49 28.91
CA TRP A 165 3.92 15.06 29.11
C TRP A 165 3.93 14.72 30.61
N LEU A 166 3.41 13.56 30.98
CA LEU A 166 3.47 13.08 32.38
C LEU A 166 4.93 12.90 32.81
N THR A 167 5.19 13.12 34.10
CA THR A 167 6.43 12.66 34.74
C THR A 167 6.36 11.15 34.98
N ASP A 168 7.51 10.53 35.28
CA ASP A 168 7.55 9.08 35.56
C ASP A 168 6.63 8.71 36.73
N GLU A 169 6.59 9.52 37.79
CA GLU A 169 5.70 9.30 38.94
C GLU A 169 4.22 9.41 38.55
N GLU A 170 3.86 10.45 37.79
CA GLU A 170 2.48 10.66 37.32
C GLU A 170 2.05 9.53 36.37
N HIS A 171 2.94 9.10 35.48
CA HIS A 171 2.68 8.00 34.56
C HIS A 171 2.47 6.68 35.29
N MET A 172 3.27 6.40 36.33
CA MET A 172 3.05 5.22 37.18
C MET A 172 1.69 5.27 37.89
N LEU A 173 1.31 6.42 38.42
CA LEU A 173 -0.01 6.61 39.03
C LEU A 173 -1.15 6.41 38.02
N GLU A 174 -0.96 6.90 36.79
CA GLU A 174 -1.93 6.79 35.70
C GLU A 174 -2.09 5.33 35.22
N LEU A 175 -0.99 4.56 35.16
CA LEU A 175 -1.01 3.11 34.93
C LEU A 175 -1.75 2.35 36.04
N PHE A 176 -1.57 2.72 37.31
CA PHE A 176 -2.34 2.11 38.40
C PHE A 176 -3.82 2.48 38.32
N GLN A 177 -4.13 3.73 38.01
CA GLN A 177 -5.50 4.18 37.82
C GLN A 177 -6.19 3.46 36.67
N SER A 178 -5.50 3.22 35.54
CA SER A 178 -6.07 2.48 34.41
C SER A 178 -6.37 1.03 34.81
N GLN A 179 -5.49 0.38 35.57
CA GLN A 179 -5.76 -0.95 36.12
C GLN A 179 -6.95 -0.96 37.09
N ASP A 180 -7.05 0.05 37.96
CA ASP A 180 -8.12 0.16 38.96
C ASP A 180 -9.48 0.50 38.33
N GLU A 181 -9.54 1.36 37.31
CA GLU A 181 -10.76 1.68 36.56
C GLU A 181 -11.44 0.43 36.00
N HIS A 182 -10.64 -0.55 35.55
CA HIS A 182 -11.14 -1.84 35.09
C HIS A 182 -11.63 -2.75 36.23
N LEU A 183 -11.06 -2.65 37.44
CA LEU A 183 -11.46 -3.46 38.59
C LEU A 183 -12.71 -2.93 39.31
N LYS A 184 -12.97 -1.61 39.25
CA LYS A 184 -14.14 -0.96 39.88
C LYS A 184 -15.50 -1.59 39.55
N PRO A 185 -15.88 -1.87 38.27
CA PRO A 185 -17.15 -2.52 37.98
C PRO A 185 -17.24 -3.97 38.47
N LEU A 186 -16.11 -4.68 38.57
CA LEU A 186 -16.05 -6.02 39.18
C LEU A 186 -16.35 -5.95 40.68
N LEU A 187 -15.75 -4.98 41.38
CA LEU A 187 -15.95 -4.76 42.81
C LEU A 187 -17.37 -4.29 43.14
N ALA A 188 -17.95 -3.38 42.32
CA ALA A 188 -19.30 -2.88 42.50
C ALA A 188 -20.37 -3.98 42.37
N ARG A 189 -20.16 -4.98 41.50
CA ARG A 189 -21.04 -6.16 41.36
C ARG A 189 -21.02 -7.06 42.59
N LEU A 190 -19.94 -7.04 43.38
CA LEU A 190 -19.79 -7.90 44.56
C LEU A 190 -20.50 -7.36 45.81
N LYS A 191 -21.16 -6.18 45.74
CA LYS A 191 -21.98 -5.58 46.82
C LYS A 191 -21.34 -5.65 48.22
N PHE A 192 -20.04 -5.41 48.35
CA PHE A 192 -19.41 -5.30 49.67
C PHE A 192 -19.48 -3.84 50.14
N THR A 193 -20.25 -3.58 51.20
CA THR A 193 -20.16 -2.33 51.97
C THR A 193 -19.05 -2.48 53.02
N GLU A 194 -18.25 -1.44 53.23
CA GLU A 194 -17.12 -1.46 54.18
C GLU A 194 -17.58 -1.77 55.62
N GLU A 195 -18.77 -1.31 55.98
CA GLU A 195 -19.40 -1.50 57.29
C GLU A 195 -19.77 -2.97 57.56
N GLU A 196 -20.31 -3.68 56.56
CA GLU A 196 -20.64 -5.11 56.67
C GLU A 196 -19.39 -6.00 56.73
N TRP A 197 -18.28 -5.55 56.12
CA TRP A 197 -17.02 -6.27 56.14
C TRP A 197 -16.35 -6.18 57.52
N ALA A 198 -16.37 -4.99 58.14
CA ALA A 198 -15.77 -4.75 59.45
C ALA A 198 -16.35 -5.66 60.54
N ALA A 199 -17.68 -5.86 60.53
CA ALA A 199 -18.43 -6.65 61.51
C ALA A 199 -18.25 -8.18 61.41
N LYS A 200 -17.60 -8.72 60.37
CA LYS A 200 -17.42 -10.16 60.17
C LYS A 200 -16.24 -10.76 60.95
N SER A 201 -16.42 -11.99 61.44
CA SER A 201 -15.36 -12.74 62.14
C SER A 201 -14.18 -13.07 61.22
N PRO A 202 -12.96 -13.33 61.76
CA PRO A 202 -11.76 -13.59 60.95
C PRO A 202 -11.92 -14.76 59.97
N ALA A 203 -12.59 -15.85 60.38
CA ALA A 203 -12.86 -17.01 59.54
C ALA A 203 -13.88 -16.72 58.43
N SER A 204 -14.92 -15.93 58.74
CA SER A 204 -15.90 -15.47 57.75
C SER A 204 -15.26 -14.55 56.71
N LYS A 205 -14.35 -13.66 57.14
CA LYS A 205 -13.54 -12.81 56.25
C LYS A 205 -12.71 -13.66 55.29
N GLN A 206 -12.03 -14.71 55.75
CA GLN A 206 -11.25 -15.59 54.88
C GLN A 206 -12.10 -16.36 53.85
N TYR A 207 -13.27 -16.90 54.26
CA TYR A 207 -14.19 -17.59 53.36
C TYR A 207 -14.79 -16.67 52.30
N HIS A 208 -15.15 -15.44 52.68
CA HIS A 208 -15.61 -14.45 51.71
C HIS A 208 -14.47 -13.99 50.79
N LEU A 209 -13.23 -13.87 51.30
CA LEU A 209 -12.07 -13.54 50.49
C LEU A 209 -11.77 -14.61 49.43
N SER A 210 -11.92 -15.91 49.76
CA SER A 210 -11.73 -16.99 48.80
C SER A 210 -12.82 -17.01 47.74
N LYS A 211 -14.10 -16.81 48.12
CA LYS A 211 -15.22 -16.63 47.18
C LYS A 211 -15.03 -15.44 46.25
N VAL A 212 -14.52 -14.31 46.75
CA VAL A 212 -14.19 -13.13 45.95
C VAL A 212 -13.04 -13.43 44.99
N LYS A 213 -11.97 -14.10 45.46
CA LYS A 213 -10.85 -14.53 44.59
C LYS A 213 -11.32 -15.48 43.49
N GLU A 214 -12.21 -16.42 43.79
CA GLU A 214 -12.82 -17.30 42.78
C GLU A 214 -13.74 -16.57 41.81
N ALA A 215 -14.55 -15.62 42.29
CA ALA A 215 -15.40 -14.79 41.44
C ALA A 215 -14.57 -13.93 40.49
N ILE A 216 -13.52 -13.28 41.00
CA ILE A 216 -12.55 -12.52 40.19
C ILE A 216 -11.88 -13.43 39.15
N LYS A 217 -11.49 -14.65 39.53
CA LYS A 217 -10.88 -15.62 38.60
C LYS A 217 -11.85 -16.02 37.49
N LYS A 218 -13.10 -16.38 37.83
CA LYS A 218 -14.15 -16.75 36.86
C LYS A 218 -14.54 -15.58 35.95
N GLN A 219 -14.61 -14.36 36.47
CA GLN A 219 -14.89 -13.18 35.65
C GLN A 219 -13.72 -12.79 34.77
N ARG A 220 -12.46 -12.96 35.22
CA ARG A 220 -11.28 -12.81 34.37
C ARG A 220 -11.29 -13.82 33.22
N GLU A 221 -11.85 -15.01 33.42
CA GLU A 221 -12.03 -16.03 32.37
C GLU A 221 -13.22 -15.69 31.42
N LEU A 222 -14.30 -15.07 31.92
CA LEU A 222 -15.52 -14.70 31.16
C LEU A 222 -15.43 -13.36 30.40
N GLU A 223 -14.79 -12.35 30.99
CA GLU A 223 -14.60 -10.99 30.44
C GLU A 223 -13.19 -10.82 29.84
N ALA A 224 -12.55 -11.92 29.46
CA ALA A 224 -11.25 -11.93 28.80
C ALA A 224 -11.34 -11.32 27.39
N VAL A 225 -11.55 -10.00 27.29
CA VAL A 225 -10.80 -9.20 26.33
C VAL A 225 -9.34 -9.60 26.57
N PRO A 226 -8.67 -10.24 25.61
CA PRO A 226 -7.30 -10.71 25.81
C PRO A 226 -6.48 -9.57 26.40
N GLU A 227 -5.66 -9.85 27.41
CA GLU A 227 -4.79 -8.85 28.04
C GLU A 227 -4.03 -7.99 27.00
N VAL A 228 -3.71 -8.62 25.85
CA VAL A 228 -3.14 -7.99 24.66
C VAL A 228 -3.99 -6.86 24.07
N VAL A 229 -5.31 -7.03 23.98
CA VAL A 229 -6.22 -5.99 23.45
C VAL A 229 -6.30 -4.81 24.41
N ARG A 230 -6.33 -5.07 25.72
CA ARG A 230 -6.31 -4.00 26.74
C ARG A 230 -5.01 -3.22 26.71
N ALA A 231 -3.88 -3.93 26.60
CA ALA A 231 -2.58 -3.31 26.44
C ALA A 231 -2.52 -2.48 25.13
N HIS A 232 -3.13 -2.97 24.05
CA HIS A 232 -3.22 -2.24 22.79
C HIS A 232 -4.08 -0.97 22.91
N GLU A 233 -5.26 -1.05 23.52
CA GLU A 233 -6.15 0.10 23.79
C GLU A 233 -5.43 1.14 24.65
N HIS A 234 -4.75 0.69 25.72
CA HIS A 234 -3.95 1.59 26.56
C HIS A 234 -2.83 2.28 25.76
N MET A 235 -2.09 1.53 24.93
CA MET A 235 -1.01 2.12 24.13
C MET A 235 -1.52 3.02 22.99
N ALA A 236 -2.69 2.75 22.43
CA ALA A 236 -3.21 3.45 21.26
C ALA A 236 -4.10 4.65 21.61
N GLU A 237 -4.92 4.54 22.65
CA GLU A 237 -5.97 5.52 22.97
C GLU A 237 -5.67 6.37 24.21
N ARG A 238 -4.87 5.85 25.15
CA ARG A 238 -4.59 6.55 26.41
C ARG A 238 -3.62 7.72 26.18
N SER A 239 -3.98 8.89 26.71
CA SER A 239 -3.15 10.09 26.60
C SER A 239 -1.98 10.06 27.57
N MET A 240 -0.76 10.25 27.05
CA MET A 240 0.45 10.45 27.86
C MET A 240 0.66 11.93 28.24
N LEU A 241 -0.40 12.74 28.19
CA LEU A 241 -0.40 14.12 28.62
C LEU A 241 -1.21 14.29 29.91
N ASN A 242 -0.83 15.29 30.71
CA ASN A 242 -1.56 15.69 31.91
C ASN A 242 -2.84 16.48 31.54
N ASP A 243 -3.74 15.84 30.79
CA ASP A 243 -5.03 16.38 30.35
C ASP A 243 -6.22 15.62 30.96
N GLY A 244 -5.95 14.61 31.80
CA GLY A 244 -6.95 13.74 32.41
C GLY A 244 -7.51 12.70 31.44
N ASN A 245 -6.71 12.28 30.46
CA ASN A 245 -7.09 11.31 29.41
C ASN A 245 -8.34 11.74 28.63
N LYS A 246 -8.41 13.01 28.25
CA LYS A 246 -9.54 13.53 27.48
C LYS A 246 -9.39 13.14 26.01
N PRO A 247 -10.44 12.60 25.36
CA PRO A 247 -10.38 12.29 23.95
C PRO A 247 -10.23 13.58 23.14
N SER A 248 -9.24 13.61 22.24
CA SER A 248 -9.00 14.71 21.32
C SER A 248 -9.51 14.38 19.91
N ASN A 249 -9.66 15.40 19.07
CA ASN A 249 -10.04 15.19 17.67
C ASN A 249 -8.82 14.93 16.81
N SER A 250 -8.85 13.82 16.08
CA SER A 250 -7.84 13.56 15.04
C SER A 250 -8.13 14.37 13.77
N ALA A 251 -7.07 14.84 13.12
CA ALA A 251 -7.12 15.38 11.77
C ALA A 251 -6.79 14.32 10.70
N ILE A 252 -6.47 13.09 11.12
CA ILE A 252 -6.11 11.99 10.22
C ILE A 252 -7.36 11.55 9.45
N ALA A 253 -7.23 11.42 8.13
CA ALA A 253 -8.31 10.90 7.29
C ALA A 253 -8.59 9.42 7.63
N PRO A 254 -9.83 8.94 7.47
CA PRO A 254 -10.15 7.55 7.73
C PRO A 254 -9.38 6.58 6.83
N GLY A 255 -9.00 5.43 7.40
CA GLY A 255 -8.29 4.38 6.68
C GLY A 255 -9.17 3.67 5.65
N ILE A 256 -8.60 3.31 4.50
CA ILE A 256 -9.32 2.76 3.32
C ILE A 256 -9.47 1.22 3.40
N GLY A 257 -9.06 0.58 4.51
CA GLY A 257 -9.11 -0.88 4.67
C GLY A 257 -8.07 -1.61 3.79
N LYS A 258 -8.02 -2.94 3.91
CA LYS A 258 -7.02 -3.78 3.22
C LYS A 258 -7.42 -4.16 1.79
N ASN A 259 -8.71 -4.38 1.56
CA ASN A 259 -9.22 -4.94 0.31
C ASN A 259 -9.89 -3.85 -0.53
N ILE A 260 -9.07 -3.07 -1.24
CA ILE A 260 -9.56 -2.00 -2.09
C ILE A 260 -9.97 -2.58 -3.46
N PRO A 261 -11.23 -2.40 -3.91
CA PRO A 261 -11.68 -2.85 -5.21
C PRO A 261 -10.79 -2.32 -6.34
N GLY A 262 -10.39 -3.19 -7.27
CA GLY A 262 -9.52 -2.85 -8.41
C GLY A 262 -8.01 -2.82 -8.10
N ILE A 263 -7.61 -2.88 -6.82
CA ILE A 263 -6.21 -2.93 -6.39
C ILE A 263 -5.87 -4.31 -5.81
N SER A 264 -6.80 -4.88 -5.03
CA SER A 264 -6.60 -6.21 -4.44
C SER A 264 -6.38 -7.26 -5.54
N GLY A 265 -5.31 -8.05 -5.40
CA GLY A 265 -4.93 -9.09 -6.36
C GLY A 265 -4.11 -8.62 -7.57
N VAL A 266 -3.92 -7.31 -7.77
CA VAL A 266 -3.05 -6.80 -8.86
C VAL A 266 -1.57 -6.96 -8.51
N TYR A 267 -1.23 -6.91 -7.23
CA TYR A 267 0.14 -6.96 -6.75
C TYR A 267 0.48 -8.34 -6.18
N SER A 268 1.65 -8.86 -6.56
CA SER A 268 2.28 -10.02 -5.93
C SER A 268 3.47 -9.57 -5.09
N ASN A 269 3.64 -10.11 -3.88
CA ASN A 269 4.82 -9.81 -3.07
C ASN A 269 6.07 -10.42 -3.74
N PRO A 270 7.07 -9.61 -4.14
CA PRO A 270 8.30 -10.14 -4.73
C PRO A 270 9.23 -10.77 -3.68
N ILE A 271 9.03 -10.46 -2.40
CA ILE A 271 9.84 -10.95 -1.30
C ILE A 271 9.35 -12.35 -0.92
N ASP A 272 10.26 -13.32 -1.03
CA ASP A 272 10.02 -14.68 -0.58
C ASP A 272 10.42 -14.82 0.91
N PRO A 273 9.51 -15.24 1.81
CA PRO A 273 9.84 -15.45 3.22
C PRO A 273 10.95 -16.49 3.44
N GLU A 274 11.14 -17.44 2.52
CA GLU A 274 12.21 -18.44 2.60
C GLU A 274 13.61 -17.82 2.52
N ASP A 275 13.73 -16.65 1.87
CA ASP A 275 15.01 -15.99 1.69
C ASP A 275 15.49 -15.29 2.97
N GLN A 276 14.64 -15.14 4.00
CA GLN A 276 14.99 -14.54 5.30
C GLN A 276 15.63 -13.14 5.19
N GLY A 277 15.26 -12.36 4.18
CA GLY A 277 15.85 -11.03 3.93
C GLY A 277 17.27 -11.06 3.36
N LEU A 278 17.73 -12.20 2.82
CA LEU A 278 19.04 -12.30 2.19
C LEU A 278 19.09 -11.66 0.79
N ASP A 279 17.93 -11.44 0.15
CA ASP A 279 17.80 -10.84 -1.19
C ASP A 279 16.73 -9.74 -1.23
N ASP A 280 16.90 -8.71 -0.39
CA ASP A 280 15.99 -7.56 -0.35
C ASP A 280 15.93 -6.79 -1.67
N ASP A 281 17.02 -6.80 -2.43
CA ASP A 281 17.14 -6.14 -3.75
C ASP A 281 16.50 -6.97 -4.90
N GLY A 282 16.11 -8.23 -4.64
CA GLY A 282 15.54 -9.12 -5.65
C GLY A 282 16.52 -9.54 -6.75
N THR A 283 17.82 -9.51 -6.47
CA THR A 283 18.89 -9.79 -7.44
C THR A 283 19.01 -11.26 -7.82
N TRP A 284 18.64 -12.17 -6.91
CA TRP A 284 18.80 -13.61 -7.05
C TRP A 284 17.50 -14.31 -7.48
N GLN A 285 16.35 -13.64 -7.40
CA GLN A 285 15.02 -14.21 -7.67
C GLN A 285 14.89 -14.87 -9.05
N ASP A 286 15.40 -14.22 -10.10
CA ASP A 286 15.37 -14.79 -11.45
C ASP A 286 16.26 -16.03 -11.58
N LEU A 287 17.39 -16.04 -10.86
CA LEU A 287 18.29 -17.18 -10.84
C LEU A 287 17.70 -18.34 -10.03
N LYS A 288 17.02 -18.03 -8.91
CA LYS A 288 16.29 -18.99 -8.06
C LYS A 288 15.26 -19.76 -8.89
N LYS A 289 14.50 -19.06 -9.72
CA LYS A 289 13.54 -19.66 -10.67
C LYS A 289 14.20 -20.57 -11.71
N GLN A 290 15.42 -20.24 -12.17
CA GLN A 290 16.11 -21.00 -13.23
C GLN A 290 16.86 -22.23 -12.70
N THR A 291 17.53 -22.11 -11.55
CA THR A 291 18.41 -23.17 -11.02
C THR A 291 17.74 -24.01 -9.94
N GLY A 292 16.65 -23.53 -9.33
CA GLY A 292 16.02 -24.16 -8.18
C GLY A 292 16.87 -24.15 -6.91
N MET A 293 17.97 -23.39 -6.87
CA MET A 293 18.83 -23.26 -5.68
C MET A 293 18.23 -22.22 -4.73
N THR A 294 18.42 -22.40 -3.42
CA THR A 294 18.05 -21.36 -2.45
C THR A 294 19.07 -20.21 -2.48
N VAL A 295 18.65 -19.00 -2.10
CA VAL A 295 19.54 -17.82 -2.08
C VAL A 295 20.76 -18.08 -1.18
N ARG A 296 20.55 -18.74 -0.04
CA ARG A 296 21.64 -19.13 0.88
C ARG A 296 22.70 -20.01 0.20
N GLN A 297 22.26 -21.02 -0.55
CA GLN A 297 23.17 -21.88 -1.32
C GLN A 297 23.95 -21.07 -2.36
N MET A 298 23.34 -20.07 -2.99
CA MET A 298 24.03 -19.22 -3.97
C MET A 298 25.09 -18.32 -3.33
N ILE A 299 24.80 -17.78 -2.15
CA ILE A 299 25.74 -16.95 -1.38
C ILE A 299 26.96 -17.77 -0.93
N ASP A 300 26.74 -19.03 -0.56
CA ASP A 300 27.82 -19.95 -0.13
C ASP A 300 28.77 -20.33 -1.29
N LEU A 301 28.37 -20.14 -2.54
CA LEU A 301 29.23 -20.42 -3.70
C LEU A 301 30.43 -19.47 -3.72
N THR A 302 31.59 -20.04 -4.02
CA THR A 302 32.82 -19.26 -4.15
C THR A 302 32.81 -18.54 -5.49
N THR A 303 32.54 -17.24 -5.47
CA THR A 303 32.58 -16.37 -6.65
C THR A 303 33.83 -15.50 -6.68
N LYS A 304 34.48 -15.39 -7.84
CA LYS A 304 35.67 -14.55 -8.02
C LYS A 304 35.66 -13.86 -9.37
N ILE A 305 36.04 -12.59 -9.39
CA ILE A 305 36.25 -11.83 -10.63
C ILE A 305 37.68 -12.08 -11.08
N LEU A 306 37.86 -12.58 -12.31
CA LEU A 306 39.20 -12.90 -12.84
C LEU A 306 39.73 -11.82 -13.78
N VAL A 307 38.85 -11.21 -14.57
CA VAL A 307 39.24 -10.22 -15.58
C VAL A 307 38.22 -9.09 -15.61
N THR A 308 38.70 -7.87 -15.48
CA THR A 308 37.94 -6.64 -15.73
C THR A 308 38.63 -5.86 -16.84
N ARG A 309 37.87 -5.39 -17.83
CA ARG A 309 38.37 -4.59 -18.96
C ARG A 309 37.48 -3.38 -19.17
N PHE A 310 38.08 -2.23 -19.45
CA PHE A 310 37.36 -1.11 -20.06
C PHE A 310 37.41 -1.29 -21.57
N VAL A 311 36.25 -1.38 -22.19
CA VAL A 311 36.09 -1.49 -23.64
C VAL A 311 35.35 -0.27 -24.16
N HIS A 312 35.76 0.25 -25.31
CA HIS A 312 35.17 1.44 -25.89
C HIS A 312 34.62 1.11 -27.27
N ASN A 313 33.38 1.52 -27.55
CA ASN A 313 32.82 1.50 -28.89
C ASN A 313 32.77 2.93 -29.43
N GLN A 314 33.30 3.15 -30.63
CA GLN A 314 33.21 4.46 -31.28
C GLN A 314 31.85 4.58 -31.98
N THR A 315 31.05 5.56 -31.58
CA THR A 315 29.72 5.81 -32.14
C THR A 315 29.65 7.21 -32.72
N ARG A 316 28.54 7.54 -33.40
CA ARG A 316 28.29 8.91 -33.88
C ARG A 316 28.31 9.94 -32.74
N LEU A 317 27.91 9.56 -31.53
CA LEU A 317 27.92 10.41 -30.33
C LEU A 317 29.30 10.42 -29.62
N GLY A 318 30.31 9.79 -30.20
CA GLY A 318 31.65 9.66 -29.64
C GLY A 318 31.92 8.29 -28.99
N LYS A 319 32.93 8.24 -28.12
CA LYS A 319 33.41 7.01 -27.49
C LYS A 319 32.50 6.59 -26.35
N VAL A 320 31.71 5.53 -26.56
CA VAL A 320 30.88 4.93 -25.51
C VAL A 320 31.71 3.86 -24.78
N ARG A 321 32.06 4.13 -23.53
CA ARG A 321 32.76 3.17 -22.66
C ARG A 321 31.79 2.17 -22.07
N SER A 322 32.22 0.92 -21.95
CA SER A 322 31.59 -0.07 -21.09
C SER A 322 32.65 -0.89 -20.37
N ILE A 323 32.25 -1.50 -19.27
CA ILE A 323 33.07 -2.38 -18.45
C ILE A 323 32.67 -3.80 -18.77
N TRP A 324 33.66 -4.60 -19.15
CA TRP A 324 33.53 -6.03 -19.43
C TRP A 324 34.17 -6.81 -18.29
N VAL A 325 33.42 -7.76 -17.73
CA VAL A 325 33.82 -8.54 -16.55
C VAL A 325 33.69 -10.02 -16.87
N LEU A 326 34.70 -10.80 -16.47
CA LEU A 326 34.66 -12.25 -16.42
C LEU A 326 34.74 -12.69 -14.96
N ALA A 327 33.71 -13.39 -14.51
CA ALA A 327 33.63 -14.00 -13.20
C ALA A 327 33.55 -15.53 -13.29
N ILE A 328 33.93 -16.16 -12.19
CA ILE A 328 33.77 -17.60 -11.97
C ILE A 328 32.91 -17.83 -10.73
N ALA A 329 32.20 -18.95 -10.72
CA ALA A 329 31.47 -19.45 -9.57
C ALA A 329 31.77 -20.95 -9.41
N GLY A 330 32.00 -21.41 -8.19
CA GLY A 330 32.23 -22.83 -7.93
C GLY A 330 31.84 -23.24 -6.53
N ASN A 331 31.51 -24.52 -6.36
CA ASN A 331 31.03 -25.10 -5.11
C ASN A 331 32.14 -25.79 -4.30
N LYS A 332 33.41 -25.68 -4.72
CA LYS A 332 34.58 -26.42 -4.18
C LYS A 332 34.44 -27.94 -4.19
N ASN A 333 33.42 -28.47 -4.87
CA ASN A 333 33.09 -29.88 -4.92
C ASN A 333 32.77 -30.29 -6.36
N GLY A 334 33.71 -30.02 -7.26
CA GLY A 334 33.67 -30.48 -8.64
C GLY A 334 32.65 -29.76 -9.53
N ARG A 335 32.09 -28.61 -9.15
CA ARG A 335 31.33 -27.74 -10.08
C ARG A 335 32.00 -26.39 -10.23
N LEU A 336 32.06 -25.93 -11.48
CA LEU A 336 32.60 -24.63 -11.85
C LEU A 336 31.77 -24.06 -12.99
N GLY A 337 31.51 -22.76 -12.94
CA GLY A 337 30.83 -22.02 -13.99
C GLY A 337 31.59 -20.75 -14.35
N LEU A 338 31.46 -20.35 -15.61
CA LEU A 338 32.03 -19.12 -16.15
C LEU A 338 30.90 -18.17 -16.53
N GLY A 339 31.05 -16.91 -16.14
CA GLY A 339 30.12 -15.83 -16.49
C GLY A 339 30.87 -14.65 -17.08
N VAL A 340 30.34 -14.13 -18.18
CA VAL A 340 30.87 -12.94 -18.84
C VAL A 340 29.72 -11.95 -18.99
N ALA A 341 29.94 -10.72 -18.55
CA ALA A 341 28.96 -9.65 -18.71
C ALA A 341 29.63 -8.33 -19.08
N LYS A 342 28.82 -7.42 -19.60
CA LYS A 342 29.23 -6.06 -19.98
C LYS A 342 28.13 -5.09 -19.55
N SER A 343 28.51 -3.96 -18.95
CA SER A 343 27.59 -2.87 -18.62
C SER A 343 28.33 -1.53 -18.65
N VAL A 344 27.61 -0.41 -18.63
CA VAL A 344 28.21 0.93 -18.46
C VAL A 344 28.78 1.07 -17.04
N GLU A 345 28.05 0.55 -16.06
CA GLU A 345 28.41 0.57 -14.64
C GLU A 345 29.12 -0.70 -14.19
N ASN A 346 30.08 -0.55 -13.28
CA ASN A 346 30.91 -1.67 -12.81
C ASN A 346 30.11 -2.65 -11.96
N GLY A 347 29.33 -2.15 -10.99
CA GLY A 347 28.55 -2.99 -10.07
C GLY A 347 27.61 -3.93 -10.81
N VAL A 348 26.84 -3.39 -11.76
CA VAL A 348 25.91 -4.15 -12.61
C VAL A 348 26.65 -5.17 -13.48
N ALA A 349 27.81 -4.82 -14.06
CA ALA A 349 28.60 -5.78 -14.84
C ALA A 349 29.10 -6.95 -13.99
N VAL A 350 29.56 -6.67 -12.77
CA VAL A 350 30.01 -7.70 -11.81
C VAL A 350 28.86 -8.60 -11.39
N GLN A 351 27.71 -8.04 -10.99
CA GLN A 351 26.53 -8.80 -10.59
C GLN A 351 26.05 -9.71 -11.72
N LYS A 352 25.88 -9.17 -12.94
CA LYS A 352 25.51 -9.98 -14.12
C LYS A 352 26.51 -11.09 -14.40
N ALA A 353 27.81 -10.83 -14.29
CA ALA A 353 28.83 -11.85 -14.50
C ALA A 353 28.75 -12.96 -13.43
N LYS A 354 28.50 -12.62 -12.16
CA LYS A 354 28.32 -13.61 -11.08
C LYS A 354 27.06 -14.47 -11.30
N LEU A 355 25.92 -13.85 -11.58
CA LEU A 355 24.65 -14.55 -11.85
C LEU A 355 24.79 -15.52 -13.03
N LEU A 356 25.41 -15.06 -14.13
CA LEU A 356 25.67 -15.92 -15.29
C LEU A 356 26.65 -17.05 -14.98
N ALA A 357 27.67 -16.80 -14.14
CA ALA A 357 28.62 -17.85 -13.75
C ALA A 357 27.93 -18.95 -12.92
N ILE A 358 27.05 -18.59 -11.99
CA ILE A 358 26.29 -19.55 -11.17
C ILE A 358 25.32 -20.33 -12.05
N ARG A 359 24.60 -19.65 -12.95
CA ARG A 359 23.71 -20.28 -13.93
C ARG A 359 24.44 -21.32 -14.79
N ASN A 360 25.66 -21.01 -15.22
CA ASN A 360 26.45 -21.85 -16.14
C ASN A 360 27.36 -22.87 -15.42
N MET A 361 27.10 -23.20 -14.15
CA MET A 361 27.90 -24.19 -13.45
C MET A 361 27.76 -25.58 -14.09
N GLN A 362 28.90 -26.19 -14.38
CA GLN A 362 29.01 -27.51 -14.97
C GLN A 362 29.84 -28.45 -14.08
N PRO A 363 29.53 -29.76 -14.07
CA PRO A 363 30.33 -30.74 -13.33
C PRO A 363 31.68 -30.96 -14.03
N ILE A 364 32.76 -30.90 -13.25
CA ILE A 364 34.14 -31.15 -13.65
C ILE A 364 34.59 -32.46 -13.02
N ARG A 365 35.02 -33.39 -13.88
CA ARG A 365 35.60 -34.67 -13.47
C ARG A 365 36.91 -34.42 -12.72
N ARG A 366 37.10 -35.09 -11.58
CA ARG A 366 38.31 -35.02 -10.76
C ARG A 366 38.72 -36.43 -10.32
N TYR A 367 39.99 -36.73 -10.44
CA TYR A 367 40.61 -37.93 -9.90
C TYR A 367 40.86 -37.75 -8.39
N GLU A 368 40.41 -38.73 -7.60
CA GLU A 368 40.47 -38.72 -6.13
C GLU A 368 39.93 -37.42 -5.51
N ASP A 369 38.93 -36.78 -6.14
CA ASP A 369 38.38 -35.49 -5.73
C ASP A 369 39.43 -34.38 -5.50
N ARG A 370 40.64 -34.51 -6.07
CA ARG A 370 41.76 -33.57 -5.83
C ARG A 370 42.46 -33.08 -7.09
N THR A 371 42.56 -33.88 -8.15
CA THR A 371 43.32 -33.54 -9.38
C THR A 371 42.54 -33.91 -10.63
N ILE A 372 43.08 -33.60 -11.82
CA ILE A 372 42.47 -33.94 -13.11
C ILE A 372 42.85 -35.34 -13.57
N HIS A 373 42.14 -35.90 -14.57
CA HIS A 373 42.53 -37.15 -15.19
C HIS A 373 43.62 -36.95 -16.25
N GLY A 374 44.83 -37.43 -15.96
CA GLY A 374 45.95 -37.43 -16.90
C GLY A 374 46.46 -36.03 -17.26
N GLU A 375 46.86 -35.85 -18.52
CA GLU A 375 47.28 -34.56 -19.06
C GLU A 375 46.26 -34.06 -20.08
N VAL A 376 45.94 -32.77 -20.00
CA VAL A 376 44.96 -32.14 -20.89
C VAL A 376 45.49 -30.85 -21.46
N GLU A 377 45.26 -30.65 -22.75
CA GLU A 377 45.61 -29.45 -23.48
C GLU A 377 44.39 -28.88 -24.18
N ALA A 378 44.22 -27.55 -24.12
CA ALA A 378 43.21 -26.85 -24.89
C ALA A 378 43.75 -25.54 -25.46
N LYS A 379 43.19 -25.15 -26.61
CA LYS A 379 43.59 -23.96 -27.36
C LYS A 379 42.38 -23.08 -27.64
N VAL A 380 42.47 -21.81 -27.26
CA VAL A 380 41.48 -20.76 -27.59
C VAL A 380 42.21 -19.59 -28.24
N GLY A 381 41.98 -19.41 -29.55
CA GLY A 381 42.76 -18.49 -30.37
C GLY A 381 44.25 -18.85 -30.36
N ALA A 382 45.11 -17.89 -29.99
CA ALA A 382 46.55 -18.12 -29.82
C ALA A 382 46.96 -18.59 -28.41
N THR A 383 46.02 -18.70 -27.46
CA THR A 383 46.31 -19.13 -26.09
C THR A 383 46.17 -20.64 -26.00
N ILE A 384 47.23 -21.30 -25.56
CA ILE A 384 47.31 -22.73 -25.31
C ILE A 384 47.51 -22.91 -23.80
N VAL A 385 46.72 -23.76 -23.17
CA VAL A 385 46.85 -24.14 -21.76
C VAL A 385 47.11 -25.64 -21.71
N LYS A 386 48.20 -26.03 -21.03
CA LYS A 386 48.54 -27.42 -20.74
C LYS A 386 48.41 -27.66 -19.25
N LEU A 387 47.61 -28.64 -18.86
CA LEU A 387 47.35 -29.04 -17.49
C LEU A 387 47.82 -30.48 -17.28
N GLN A 388 48.46 -30.74 -16.15
CA GLN A 388 48.99 -32.05 -15.81
C GLN A 388 48.53 -32.43 -14.40
N ALA A 389 47.99 -33.64 -14.27
CA ALA A 389 47.70 -34.26 -12.98
C ALA A 389 48.99 -34.39 -12.16
N ARG A 390 48.89 -34.17 -10.84
CA ARG A 390 50.03 -34.22 -9.92
C ARG A 390 49.74 -35.10 -8.71
N PRO A 391 50.77 -35.68 -8.06
CA PRO A 391 50.60 -36.49 -6.86
C PRO A 391 50.01 -35.67 -5.70
N PRO A 392 49.44 -36.34 -4.68
CA PRO A 392 48.87 -35.67 -3.52
C PRO A 392 49.93 -34.84 -2.78
N GLY A 393 49.53 -33.67 -2.26
CA GLY A 393 50.42 -32.77 -1.51
C GLY A 393 51.35 -31.92 -2.40
N PHE A 394 51.17 -31.94 -3.72
CA PHE A 394 51.92 -31.09 -4.64
C PHE A 394 51.45 -29.62 -4.60
N GLY A 395 50.15 -29.42 -4.37
CA GLY A 395 49.48 -28.13 -4.33
C GLY A 395 49.16 -27.54 -5.71
N LEU A 396 48.63 -26.32 -5.72
CA LEU A 396 48.26 -25.59 -6.94
C LEU A 396 49.43 -24.77 -7.48
N ARG A 397 50.26 -25.36 -8.36
CA ARG A 397 51.41 -24.66 -8.98
C ARG A 397 51.05 -24.17 -10.38
N VAL A 398 50.22 -23.12 -10.42
CA VAL A 398 49.65 -22.58 -11.66
C VAL A 398 49.59 -21.04 -11.64
N PRO A 399 49.43 -20.40 -12.81
CA PRO A 399 49.23 -18.94 -12.87
C PRO A 399 47.97 -18.49 -12.12
N ALA A 400 48.00 -17.29 -11.53
CA ALA A 400 46.99 -16.80 -10.60
C ALA A 400 45.52 -16.95 -11.04
N ARG A 401 45.19 -16.69 -12.31
CA ARG A 401 43.81 -16.84 -12.81
C ARG A 401 43.34 -18.30 -12.81
N LEU A 402 44.24 -19.23 -13.13
CA LEU A 402 43.96 -20.66 -13.13
C LEU A 402 43.89 -21.17 -11.68
N PHE A 403 44.74 -20.64 -10.79
CA PHE A 403 44.71 -20.94 -9.36
C PHE A 403 43.32 -20.70 -8.77
N GLU A 404 42.73 -19.53 -9.03
CA GLU A 404 41.39 -19.20 -8.52
C GLU A 404 40.31 -20.13 -9.10
N MET A 405 40.43 -20.56 -10.37
CA MET A 405 39.51 -21.52 -10.97
C MET A 405 39.59 -22.90 -10.30
N PHE A 406 40.81 -23.42 -10.08
CA PHE A 406 41.01 -24.71 -9.43
C PHE A 406 40.55 -24.67 -7.98
N ARG A 407 40.85 -23.59 -7.25
CA ARG A 407 40.37 -23.38 -5.89
C ARG A 407 38.85 -23.34 -5.81
N ALA A 408 38.17 -22.64 -6.72
CA ALA A 408 36.72 -22.57 -6.76
C ALA A 408 36.07 -23.92 -7.18
N CYS A 409 36.75 -24.70 -8.02
CA CYS A 409 36.32 -26.03 -8.44
C CYS A 409 36.52 -27.09 -7.34
N GLY A 410 37.48 -26.90 -6.43
CA GLY A 410 37.91 -27.92 -5.47
C GLY A 410 39.03 -28.83 -5.99
N ILE A 411 39.86 -28.35 -6.92
CA ILE A 411 41.10 -29.03 -7.29
C ILE A 411 42.20 -28.53 -6.34
N HIS A 412 43.00 -29.45 -5.82
CA HIS A 412 44.03 -29.20 -4.81
C HIS A 412 45.44 -29.38 -5.38
N ASP A 413 45.65 -30.35 -6.26
CA ASP A 413 46.97 -30.68 -6.83
C ASP A 413 46.94 -30.58 -8.35
N ILE A 414 47.67 -29.63 -8.93
CA ILE A 414 47.78 -29.53 -10.40
C ILE A 414 48.99 -28.69 -10.80
N ALA A 415 49.61 -29.05 -11.92
CA ALA A 415 50.58 -28.20 -12.60
C ALA A 415 50.00 -27.71 -13.93
N GLY A 416 50.27 -26.46 -14.27
CA GLY A 416 49.64 -25.82 -15.42
C GLY A 416 50.54 -24.77 -16.03
N THR A 417 50.72 -24.84 -17.34
CA THR A 417 51.57 -23.92 -18.10
C THR A 417 50.83 -23.34 -19.29
N MET A 418 51.25 -22.14 -19.72
CA MET A 418 50.73 -21.47 -20.91
C MET A 418 51.89 -21.20 -21.87
N PRO A 419 52.22 -22.16 -22.76
CA PRO A 419 53.43 -22.09 -23.58
C PRO A 419 53.39 -21.03 -24.68
N ARG A 420 52.20 -20.56 -25.08
CA ARG A 420 52.02 -19.60 -26.18
C ARG A 420 51.56 -18.23 -25.67
N SER A 421 50.31 -17.82 -25.94
CA SER A 421 49.79 -16.52 -25.50
C SER A 421 49.16 -16.58 -24.10
N ARG A 422 49.36 -15.53 -23.29
CA ARG A 422 48.83 -15.40 -21.92
C ARG A 422 47.64 -14.42 -21.81
N ASN A 423 46.85 -14.26 -22.88
CA ASN A 423 45.68 -13.36 -22.90
C ASN A 423 44.67 -13.72 -21.78
N PRO A 424 44.36 -12.81 -20.84
CA PRO A 424 43.57 -13.13 -19.65
C PRO A 424 42.23 -13.82 -19.92
N MET A 425 41.46 -13.34 -20.89
CA MET A 425 40.15 -13.92 -21.24
C MET A 425 40.31 -15.32 -21.83
N ASN A 426 41.22 -15.49 -22.77
CA ASN A 426 41.40 -16.76 -23.47
C ASN A 426 42.07 -17.81 -22.58
N SER A 427 42.94 -17.40 -21.66
CA SER A 427 43.51 -18.29 -20.65
C SER A 427 42.43 -18.96 -19.81
N VAL A 428 41.44 -18.19 -19.34
CA VAL A 428 40.33 -18.72 -18.54
C VAL A 428 39.44 -19.64 -19.37
N LYS A 429 39.06 -19.21 -20.58
CA LYS A 429 38.23 -20.03 -21.49
C LYS A 429 38.93 -21.34 -21.88
N ALA A 430 40.22 -21.28 -22.23
CA ALA A 430 41.01 -22.46 -22.57
C ALA A 430 41.14 -23.41 -21.38
N THR A 431 41.35 -22.88 -20.18
CA THR A 431 41.42 -23.71 -18.95
C THR A 431 40.10 -24.43 -18.69
N PHE A 432 38.96 -23.73 -18.80
CA PHE A 432 37.65 -24.33 -18.63
C PHE A 432 37.35 -25.40 -19.70
N GLN A 433 37.71 -25.12 -20.96
CA GLN A 433 37.60 -26.09 -22.04
C GLN A 433 38.50 -27.32 -21.81
N ALA A 434 39.72 -27.14 -21.30
CA ALA A 434 40.59 -28.24 -20.92
C ALA A 434 39.95 -29.10 -19.82
N LEU A 435 39.36 -28.49 -18.79
CA LEU A 435 38.68 -29.23 -17.72
C LEU A 435 37.48 -30.03 -18.21
N MET A 436 36.74 -29.51 -19.20
CA MET A 436 35.61 -30.21 -19.82
C MET A 436 36.03 -31.34 -20.77
N ASN A 437 37.18 -31.20 -21.42
CA ASN A 437 37.70 -32.18 -22.39
C ASN A 437 38.50 -33.32 -21.73
N GLN A 438 38.39 -33.51 -20.41
CA GLN A 438 39.01 -34.64 -19.72
C GLN A 438 38.43 -35.96 -20.21
N LYS A 439 39.32 -36.90 -20.58
CA LYS A 439 38.91 -38.25 -20.97
C LYS A 439 38.53 -39.05 -19.73
N ASP A 440 37.36 -39.67 -19.73
CA ASP A 440 36.98 -40.58 -18.65
C ASP A 440 37.79 -41.88 -18.77
N PRO A 441 38.50 -42.30 -17.71
CA PRO A 441 39.10 -43.64 -17.63
C PRO A 441 38.11 -44.76 -18.00
N ASN A 442 36.84 -44.64 -17.60
CA ASN A 442 35.82 -45.64 -17.85
C ASN A 442 35.41 -45.67 -19.33
N GLU A 443 35.21 -44.51 -19.95
CA GLU A 443 34.90 -44.41 -21.38
C GLU A 443 36.06 -44.98 -22.24
N ILE A 444 37.31 -44.72 -21.85
CA ILE A 444 38.49 -45.29 -22.52
C ILE A 444 38.51 -46.82 -22.39
N ALA A 445 38.20 -47.35 -21.20
CA ALA A 445 38.19 -48.79 -20.94
C ALA A 445 37.15 -49.52 -21.82
N ILE A 446 35.94 -48.96 -21.89
CA ILE A 446 34.85 -49.47 -22.73
C ILE A 446 35.25 -49.40 -24.21
N GLY A 447 35.74 -48.24 -24.68
CA GLY A 447 36.12 -48.07 -26.09
C GLY A 447 37.26 -48.98 -26.55
N ARG A 448 38.12 -49.43 -25.62
CA ARG A 448 39.22 -50.37 -25.91
C ARG A 448 38.90 -51.83 -25.57
N GLY A 449 37.77 -52.11 -24.92
CA GLY A 449 37.43 -53.44 -24.41
C GLY A 449 38.43 -53.96 -23.36
N LYS A 450 39.15 -53.08 -22.67
CA LYS A 450 40.21 -53.45 -21.71
C LYS A 450 40.00 -52.71 -20.39
N LYS A 451 40.14 -53.43 -19.28
CA LYS A 451 40.06 -52.84 -17.93
C LYS A 451 41.22 -51.85 -17.72
N LEU A 452 40.89 -50.59 -17.42
CA LEU A 452 41.87 -49.56 -17.06
C LEU A 452 41.93 -49.45 -15.54
N VAL A 453 42.88 -50.18 -14.92
CA VAL A 453 42.98 -50.30 -13.47
C VAL A 453 43.79 -49.14 -12.88
N ASP A 454 43.25 -48.49 -11.85
CA ASP A 454 44.00 -47.56 -11.02
C ASP A 454 44.87 -48.33 -10.01
N VAL A 455 46.18 -48.36 -10.27
CA VAL A 455 47.17 -49.08 -9.45
C VAL A 455 47.21 -48.54 -8.01
N ARG A 456 47.05 -47.22 -7.83
CA ARG A 456 47.12 -46.60 -6.50
C ARG A 456 45.96 -47.05 -5.63
N LYS A 457 44.74 -47.03 -6.18
CA LYS A 457 43.54 -47.50 -5.49
C LYS A 457 43.64 -48.97 -5.07
N VAL A 458 44.15 -49.83 -5.95
CA VAL A 458 44.33 -51.26 -5.65
C VAL A 458 45.35 -51.47 -4.55
N TYR A 459 46.47 -50.76 -4.60
CA TYR A 459 47.54 -50.88 -3.60
C TYR A 459 47.07 -50.52 -2.19
N TYR A 460 46.28 -49.45 -2.04
CA TYR A 460 45.78 -49.00 -0.74
C TYR A 460 44.42 -49.62 -0.34
N GLY A 461 43.84 -50.50 -1.15
CA GLY A 461 42.54 -51.11 -0.88
C GLY A 461 41.36 -50.13 -0.91
N GLY A 462 41.51 -48.94 -1.51
CA GLY A 462 40.51 -47.88 -1.50
C GLY A 462 41.01 -46.54 -2.08
N ASN A 463 40.11 -45.57 -2.21
CA ASN A 463 40.51 -44.20 -2.58
C ASN A 463 41.12 -43.52 -1.34
N VAL A 464 42.35 -43.01 -1.47
CA VAL A 464 43.01 -42.22 -0.42
C VAL A 464 42.73 -40.75 -0.75
N LEU A 465 41.73 -40.17 -0.08
CA LEU A 465 41.31 -38.78 -0.24
C LEU A 465 42.32 -37.80 0.36
#